data_AF-A0A7S1WLA1-F1
#
_entry.id   AF-A0A7S1WLA1-F1
#
_cell.length_a   1.000
_cell.length_b   1.000
_cell.length_c   1.000
_cell.angle_alpha   90.00
_cell.angle_beta   90.00
_cell.angle_gamma   90.00
#
_symmetry.space_group_name_H-M   'P 1'
#
loop_
_entity.id
_entity.type
_entity.pdbx_description
1 polymer ?
#
loop_
_entity_poly.entity_id
_entity_poly.type
_entity_poly.pdbx_seq_one_letter_code
_entity_poly.pdbx_strand_id
1 'polypeptide(L)'
;MLVTATPETTSIVYGMQNRAVQGMLDFDFMCKRKKPSVEAMVFPFSGNHYVKFYWGTEETLMPVYTTTKEACERHPNTSVFVNFASFRSVLETSIEAMQYPQI
;
A
#
# COMPACT_ATOMS: atom_id res chain seq x y z
N MET A 1 -7.34 -19.00 5.49
CA MET A 1 -6.97 -18.74 4.09
C MET A 1 -5.48 -18.46 4.09
N LEU A 2 -4.66 -19.28 3.44
CA LEU A 2 -3.21 -19.03 3.37
C LEU A 2 -3.01 -17.87 2.38
N VAL A 3 -2.55 -16.71 2.86
CA VAL A 3 -2.16 -15.61 1.97
C VAL A 3 -0.79 -15.97 1.41
N THR A 4 -0.77 -16.69 0.29
CA THR A 4 0.44 -16.84 -0.53
C THR A 4 0.53 -15.64 -1.46
N ALA A 5 1.55 -14.80 -1.25
CA ALA A 5 1.87 -13.72 -2.17
C ALA A 5 2.30 -14.29 -3.53
N THR A 6 1.77 -13.71 -4.62
CA THR A 6 2.11 -14.04 -6.01
C THR A 6 2.77 -12.82 -6.69
N PRO A 7 3.35 -12.99 -7.89
CA PRO A 7 3.86 -11.87 -8.68
C PRO A 7 2.80 -10.80 -9.04
N GLU A 8 1.52 -11.11 -8.90
CA GLU A 8 0.38 -10.21 -9.17
C GLU A 8 -0.14 -9.52 -7.92
N THR A 9 0.19 -10.03 -6.72
CA THR A 9 -0.27 -9.47 -5.45
C THR A 9 0.09 -8.00 -5.34
N THR A 10 -0.91 -7.17 -5.04
CA THR A 10 -0.71 -5.76 -4.71
C THR A 10 -1.20 -5.44 -3.31
N SER A 11 -0.71 -4.33 -2.79
CA SER A 11 -0.88 -3.92 -1.41
C SER A 11 -1.22 -2.45 -1.27
N ILE A 12 -1.97 -2.16 -0.21
CA ILE A 12 -2.12 -0.82 0.36
C ILE A 12 -1.26 -0.76 1.61
N VAL A 13 -0.46 0.30 1.75
CA VAL A 13 0.40 0.52 2.92
C VAL A 13 -0.23 1.58 3.82
N TYR A 14 -0.55 1.23 5.06
CA TYR A 14 -1.06 2.19 6.03
C TYR A 14 0.10 2.83 6.81
N GLY A 15 0.24 4.15 6.69
CA GLY A 15 1.31 4.95 7.28
C GLY A 15 2.25 5.57 6.24
N MET A 16 2.91 6.68 6.59
CA MET A 16 3.82 7.42 5.70
C MET A 16 5.24 6.82 5.71
N GLN A 17 5.39 5.59 5.22
CA GLN A 17 6.66 4.84 5.25
C GLN A 17 7.39 4.84 3.90
N ASN A 18 7.77 6.03 3.42
CA ASN A 18 8.36 6.20 2.08
C ASN A 18 9.61 5.31 1.85
N ARG A 19 10.46 5.13 2.86
CA ARG A 19 11.64 4.26 2.72
C ARG A 19 11.27 2.79 2.53
N ALA A 20 10.26 2.30 3.25
CA ALA A 20 9.81 0.92 3.12
C ALA A 20 9.13 0.70 1.76
N VAL A 21 8.26 1.63 1.36
CA VAL A 21 7.58 1.58 0.06
C VAL A 21 8.58 1.63 -1.10
N GLN A 22 9.58 2.52 -1.06
CA GLN A 22 10.63 2.54 -2.08
C GLN A 22 11.39 1.21 -2.13
N GLY A 23 11.73 0.64 -0.96
CA GLY A 23 12.41 -0.67 -0.91
C GLY A 23 11.56 -1.81 -1.49
N MET A 24 10.24 -1.78 -1.35
CA MET A 24 9.33 -2.73 -2.01
C MET A 24 9.35 -2.56 -3.52
N LEU A 25 9.26 -1.32 -4.03
CA LEU A 25 9.34 -1.04 -5.47
C LEU A 25 10.70 -1.45 -6.06
N ASP A 26 11.80 -1.20 -5.35
CA ASP A 26 13.14 -1.61 -5.77
C ASP A 26 13.24 -3.13 -5.88
N PHE A 27 12.72 -3.84 -4.86
CA PHE A 27 12.65 -5.30 -4.86
C PHE A 27 11.81 -5.82 -6.04
N ASP A 28 10.63 -5.25 -6.24
CA ASP A 28 9.72 -5.62 -7.33
C ASP A 28 10.39 -5.47 -8.71
N PHE A 29 11.08 -4.34 -8.92
CA PHE A 29 11.82 -4.06 -10.16
C PHE A 29 12.97 -5.05 -10.37
N MET A 30 13.74 -5.35 -9.32
CA MET A 30 14.81 -6.36 -9.35
C MET A 30 14.27 -7.75 -9.67
N CYS A 31 13.11 -8.10 -9.11
CA CYS A 31 12.38 -9.34 -9.38
C CYS A 31 11.68 -9.37 -10.75
N LYS A 32 11.83 -8.33 -11.58
CA LYS A 32 11.24 -8.24 -12.93
C LYS A 32 9.71 -8.30 -12.92
N ARG A 33 9.07 -7.81 -11.86
CA ARG A 33 7.61 -7.64 -11.85
C ARG A 33 7.20 -6.64 -12.93
N LYS A 34 5.99 -6.83 -13.47
CA LYS A 34 5.42 -5.93 -14.48
C LYS A 34 4.85 -4.63 -13.90
N LYS A 35 4.53 -4.63 -12.61
CA LYS A 35 3.98 -3.49 -11.88
C LYS A 35 4.44 -3.49 -10.42
N PRO A 36 4.45 -2.32 -9.75
CA PRO A 36 4.69 -2.21 -8.31
C PRO A 36 3.76 -3.12 -7.50
N SER A 37 4.26 -3.64 -6.38
CA SER A 37 3.48 -4.37 -5.37
C SER A 37 2.73 -3.44 -4.42
N VAL A 38 3.05 -2.14 -4.38
CA VAL A 38 2.29 -1.13 -3.65
C VAL A 38 1.48 -0.33 -4.66
N GLU A 39 0.15 -0.28 -4.50
CA GLU A 39 -0.73 0.48 -5.38
C GLU A 39 -1.17 1.82 -4.76
N ALA A 40 -1.18 1.92 -3.43
CA ALA A 40 -1.49 3.14 -2.71
C ALA A 40 -0.95 3.13 -1.28
N MET A 41 -0.94 4.31 -0.67
CA MET A 41 -0.73 4.48 0.76
C MET A 41 -1.96 5.10 1.41
N VAL A 42 -2.15 4.86 2.72
CA VAL A 42 -3.16 5.52 3.54
C VAL A 42 -2.47 6.30 4.65
N PHE A 43 -2.79 7.59 4.78
CA PHE A 43 -2.26 8.44 5.86
C PHE A 43 -3.32 9.44 6.34
N PRO A 44 -3.98 9.18 7.48
CA PRO A 44 -5.16 9.94 7.91
C PRO A 44 -4.86 11.35 8.42
N PHE A 45 -3.58 11.69 8.61
CA PHE A 45 -3.15 12.99 9.13
C PHE A 45 -2.85 14.02 8.03
N SER A 46 -3.12 13.68 6.76
CA SER A 46 -2.99 14.57 5.61
C SER A 46 -4.17 14.37 4.68
N GLY A 47 -4.52 15.41 3.92
CA GLY A 47 -5.42 15.27 2.77
C GLY A 47 -4.78 14.43 1.66
N ASN A 48 -5.59 14.05 0.67
CA ASN A 48 -5.13 13.26 -0.47
C ASN A 48 -4.03 13.99 -1.25
N HIS A 49 -2.97 13.27 -1.58
CA HIS A 49 -1.83 13.81 -2.32
C HIS A 49 -1.06 12.68 -3.01
N TYR A 50 0.00 13.04 -3.71
CA TYR A 50 0.91 12.09 -4.32
C TYR A 50 2.29 12.17 -3.65
N VAL A 51 2.93 11.02 -3.49
CA VAL A 51 4.33 10.92 -3.09
C VAL A 51 5.14 10.38 -4.26
N LYS A 52 6.30 11.00 -4.50
CA LYS A 52 7.21 10.59 -5.57
C LYS A 52 8.04 9.37 -5.14
N PHE A 53 8.09 8.37 -6.00
CA PHE A 53 8.92 7.17 -5.90
C PHE A 53 9.67 6.92 -7.21
N TYR A 54 10.56 5.94 -7.21
CA TYR A 54 11.26 5.47 -8.40
C TYR A 54 10.86 4.03 -8.73
N TRP A 55 10.68 3.74 -10.01
CA TRP A 55 10.53 2.40 -10.57
C TRP A 55 11.73 2.14 -11.49
N GLY A 56 12.78 1.52 -10.94
CA GLY A 56 14.09 1.53 -11.59
C GLY A 56 14.64 2.95 -11.63
N THR A 57 14.77 3.52 -12.83
CA THR A 57 15.23 4.91 -13.03
C THR A 57 14.09 5.89 -13.33
N GLU A 58 12.87 5.40 -13.53
CA GLU A 58 11.72 6.23 -13.87
C GLU A 58 11.03 6.75 -12.61
N GLU A 59 10.59 8.01 -12.62
CA GLU A 59 9.79 8.58 -11.53
C GLU A 59 8.34 8.12 -11.65
N THR A 60 7.75 7.72 -10.52
CA THR A 60 6.34 7.35 -10.41
C THR A 60 5.68 8.06 -9.23
N LEU A 61 4.38 8.36 -9.35
CA LEU A 61 3.61 9.03 -8.32
C LEU A 61 2.66 8.04 -7.66
N MET A 62 2.86 7.80 -6.36
CA MET A 62 2.00 6.95 -5.56
C MET A 62 0.86 7.78 -4.96
N PRO A 63 -0.41 7.41 -5.16
CA PRO A 63 -1.51 8.08 -4.48
C PRO A 63 -1.47 7.76 -2.98
N VAL A 64 -1.66 8.80 -2.17
CA VAL A 64 -1.87 8.70 -0.73
C VAL A 64 -3.28 9.17 -0.41
N TYR A 65 -4.06 8.29 0.20
CA TYR A 65 -5.43 8.56 0.59
C TYR A 65 -5.53 8.88 2.07
N THR A 66 -6.51 9.71 2.41
CA THR A 66 -6.81 10.04 3.81
C THR A 66 -7.47 8.85 4.53
N THR A 67 -8.23 8.02 3.82
CA THR A 67 -9.01 6.92 4.41
C THR A 67 -8.74 5.58 3.74
N THR A 68 -8.83 4.50 4.53
CA THR A 68 -8.74 3.12 4.03
C THR A 68 -9.86 2.82 3.03
N LYS A 69 -11.07 3.34 3.30
CA LYS A 69 -12.23 3.22 2.43
C LYS A 69 -11.94 3.69 1.00
N GLU A 70 -11.45 4.92 0.86
CA GLU A 70 -11.18 5.48 -0.47
C GLU A 70 -10.08 4.71 -1.19
N ALA A 71 -9.02 4.31 -0.49
CA ALA A 71 -7.96 3.48 -1.07
C ALA A 71 -8.53 2.14 -1.59
N CYS A 72 -9.38 1.48 -0.80
CA CYS A 72 -10.01 0.21 -1.16
C CYS A 72 -10.98 0.35 -2.35
N GLU A 73 -11.74 1.45 -2.44
CA GLU A 73 -12.65 1.74 -3.55
C GLU A 73 -11.89 2.04 -4.86
N ARG A 74 -10.75 2.75 -4.78
CA ARG A 74 -9.92 3.10 -5.95
C ARG A 74 -9.04 1.94 -6.43
N HIS A 75 -8.72 0.99 -5.55
CA HIS A 75 -7.84 -0.15 -5.83
C HIS A 75 -8.53 -1.49 -5.51
N PRO A 76 -9.63 -1.84 -6.22
CA PRO A 76 -10.47 -3.00 -5.88
C PRO A 76 -9.79 -4.36 -6.03
N ASN A 77 -8.64 -4.43 -6.72
CA ASN A 77 -7.88 -5.65 -6.94
C ASN A 77 -6.74 -5.86 -5.93
N THR A 78 -6.50 -4.89 -5.03
CA THR A 78 -5.51 -5.04 -3.97
C THR A 78 -5.98 -6.08 -2.96
N SER A 79 -5.07 -6.96 -2.56
CA SER A 79 -5.37 -8.09 -1.66
C SER A 79 -4.52 -8.16 -0.40
N VAL A 80 -3.64 -7.18 -0.18
CA VAL A 80 -2.76 -7.13 0.99
C VAL A 80 -2.83 -5.76 1.62
N PHE A 81 -2.88 -5.72 2.95
CA PHE A 81 -2.80 -4.49 3.73
C PHE A 81 -1.60 -4.53 4.67
N VAL A 82 -0.60 -3.69 4.42
CA VAL A 82 0.62 -3.61 5.22
C VAL A 82 0.46 -2.50 6.24
N ASN A 83 0.24 -2.87 7.49
CA ASN A 83 -0.09 -1.92 8.54
C ASN A 83 1.14 -1.45 9.33
N PHE A 84 1.57 -0.21 9.10
CA PHE A 84 2.61 0.48 9.90
C PHE A 84 2.02 1.45 10.94
N ALA A 85 0.75 1.28 11.32
CA ALA A 85 0.17 2.04 12.41
C ALA A 85 0.98 1.90 13.70
N SER A 86 0.94 2.94 14.54
CA SER A 86 1.57 2.91 15.85
C SER A 86 0.93 1.85 16.75
N PHE A 87 1.62 1.46 17.83
CA PHE A 87 1.06 0.57 18.85
C PHE A 87 -0.33 1.00 19.36
N ARG A 88 -0.59 2.31 19.41
CA ARG A 88 -1.87 2.86 19.89
C ARG A 88 -3.02 2.68 18.91
N SER A 89 -2.73 2.61 17.61
CA SER A 89 -3.74 2.60 16.54
C SER A 89 -3.74 1.32 15.70
N VAL A 90 -2.80 0.39 15.90
CA VAL A 90 -2.69 -0.84 15.10
C VAL A 90 -3.91 -1.76 15.23
N LEU A 91 -4.54 -1.82 16.42
CA LEU A 91 -5.71 -2.66 16.64
C LEU A 91 -6.92 -2.16 15.82
N GLU A 92 -7.29 -0.89 16.00
CA GLU A 92 -8.44 -0.28 15.31
C GLU A 92 -8.26 -0.31 13.79
N THR A 93 -7.07 0.03 13.29
CA THR A 93 -6.76 0.06 11.86
C THR A 93 -6.75 -1.34 11.23
N SER A 94 -6.31 -2.36 11.97
CA SER A 94 -6.38 -3.74 11.50
C SER A 94 -7.82 -4.25 11.45
N ILE A 95 -8.64 -3.92 12.46
CA ILE A 95 -10.07 -4.26 12.47
C ILE A 95 -10.80 -3.57 11.32
N GLU A 96 -10.52 -2.29 11.08
CA GLU A 96 -11.08 -1.55 9.94
C GLU A 96 -10.69 -2.21 8.61
N ALA A 97 -9.41 -2.56 8.42
CA ALA A 97 -8.92 -3.20 7.20
C ALA A 97 -9.65 -4.53 6.92
N MET A 98 -9.93 -5.34 7.95
CA MET A 98 -10.66 -6.61 7.83
C MET A 98 -12.14 -6.45 7.45
N GLN A 99 -12.69 -5.23 7.46
CA GLN A 99 -14.06 -4.97 7.00
C GLN A 99 -14.15 -4.89 5.47
N TYR A 100 -13.02 -4.77 4.76
CA TYR A 100 -12.96 -4.70 3.30
C TYR A 100 -12.69 -6.09 2.73
N PRO A 101 -13.66 -6.75 2.07
CA PRO A 101 -13.52 -8.15 1.65
C PRO A 101 -12.38 -8.44 0.66
N GLN A 102 -11.85 -7.43 -0.01
CA GLN A 102 -10.70 -7.57 -0.89
C GLN A 102 -9.37 -7.75 -0.13
N ILE A 103 -9.27 -7.26 1.11
CA ILE A 103 -8.10 -7.33 1.98
C ILE A 103 -8.12 -8.62 2.82
#